data_AF-A0A8C6D751-F1
#
_entry.id   AF-A0A8C6D751-F1
#
_cell.length_a   1.000
_cell.length_b   1.000
_cell.length_c   1.000
_cell.angle_alpha   90.00
_cell.angle_beta   90.00
_cell.angle_gamma   90.00
#
_symmetry.space_group_name_H-M   'P 1'
#
loop_
_entity.id
_entity.type
_entity.pdbx_description
1 polymer ?
#
loop_
_entity_poly.entity_id
_entity_poly.type
_entity_poly.pdbx_seq_one_letter_code
_entity_poly.pdbx_strand_id
1 'polypeptide(L)'
;MYPPSCAKVKCSWHHCLPGLLLQLLLALCFFSYLRVSQDKPKPTWVSELGAPSQATEGSSAHLPLRVLLWTWPFNQPVALSRCSELWPGTADCRLTVNRSEYPQADAVLVHHREVSSQPQTQLPPSPRPPGQRWVWFSMESPSNCRKLKDLDGYFNLTMSYRRDSDIFMPYGWLEPWPGQPVETLLNISAKTKLVAWVVSNWRKNSTRVRYYELLKPHLQVDVYGRFHTPLPYALMAKQLSQYKFYLAFENSLHPDYITEKLWKNALQAWAVPVVLGPSRVNYEQFLPPKAFIHVEDFQTPKDLAEYLLALDKDHASYLNYFRWRETLRPRSFSWALMFCKACWKLQQEPRYQTVPSIASWFQ
;
A
#
# COMPACT_ATOMS: atom_id res chain seq x y z
N MET A 1 -34.69 -92.83 -13.76
CA MET A 1 -35.23 -91.60 -14.39
C MET A 1 -36.46 -91.16 -13.58
N TYR A 2 -36.34 -90.07 -12.82
CA TYR A 2 -37.38 -89.21 -12.21
C TYR A 2 -36.63 -88.10 -11.39
N PRO A 3 -37.24 -86.94 -11.09
CA PRO A 3 -36.93 -85.63 -11.70
C PRO A 3 -36.08 -84.69 -10.80
N PRO A 4 -35.67 -83.48 -11.28
CA PRO A 4 -34.86 -82.54 -10.49
C PRO A 4 -35.71 -81.75 -9.48
N SER A 5 -35.15 -81.52 -8.28
CA SER A 5 -35.76 -80.67 -7.25
C SER A 5 -35.30 -79.21 -7.40
N CYS A 6 -36.26 -78.31 -7.42
CA CYS A 6 -36.13 -76.86 -7.54
C CYS A 6 -35.41 -76.23 -6.33
N ALA A 7 -34.25 -75.60 -6.55
CA ALA A 7 -33.59 -74.79 -5.53
C ALA A 7 -34.23 -73.40 -5.44
N LYS A 8 -34.86 -73.09 -4.29
CA LYS A 8 -35.32 -71.74 -3.93
C LYS A 8 -34.10 -70.86 -3.67
N VAL A 9 -33.87 -69.86 -4.53
CA VAL A 9 -32.90 -68.79 -4.26
C VAL A 9 -33.45 -67.89 -3.16
N LYS A 10 -32.89 -67.98 -1.95
CA LYS A 10 -33.08 -66.97 -0.90
C LYS A 10 -32.23 -65.75 -1.27
N CYS A 11 -32.89 -64.68 -1.70
CA CYS A 11 -32.24 -63.39 -1.92
C CYS A 11 -31.80 -62.81 -0.56
N SER A 12 -30.50 -62.70 -0.34
CA SER A 12 -29.91 -62.19 0.90
C SER A 12 -29.94 -60.65 0.90
N TRP A 13 -30.88 -60.06 1.62
CA TRP A 13 -31.04 -58.61 1.78
C TRP A 13 -29.84 -57.93 2.48
N HIS A 14 -28.89 -58.71 2.98
CA HIS A 14 -27.72 -58.23 3.72
C HIS A 14 -26.75 -57.38 2.90
N HIS A 15 -26.77 -57.48 1.56
CA HIS A 15 -25.93 -56.64 0.69
C HIS A 15 -26.56 -55.28 0.33
N CYS A 16 -27.85 -55.07 0.58
CA CYS A 16 -28.53 -53.79 0.32
C CYS A 16 -28.54 -52.84 1.53
N LEU A 17 -28.37 -53.38 2.73
CA LEU A 17 -28.34 -52.62 3.99
C LEU A 17 -27.26 -51.54 4.06
N PRO A 18 -26.00 -51.77 3.62
CA PRO A 18 -24.98 -50.74 3.63
C PRO A 18 -25.30 -49.56 2.69
N GLY A 19 -25.88 -49.86 1.52
CA GLY A 19 -26.29 -48.85 0.54
C GLY A 19 -27.43 -47.97 1.05
N LEU A 20 -28.43 -48.58 1.70
CA LEU A 20 -29.55 -47.86 2.32
C LEU A 20 -29.09 -46.98 3.49
N LEU A 21 -28.16 -47.47 4.32
CA LEU A 21 -27.57 -46.69 5.41
C LEU A 21 -26.78 -45.47 4.90
N LEU A 22 -26.01 -45.63 3.81
CA LEU A 22 -25.28 -44.53 3.19
C LEU A 22 -26.22 -43.49 2.59
N GLN A 23 -27.31 -43.92 1.95
CA GLN A 23 -28.33 -43.01 1.42
C GLN A 23 -29.05 -42.24 2.54
N LEU A 24 -29.35 -42.88 3.67
CA LEU A 24 -29.93 -42.24 4.86
C LEU A 24 -28.98 -41.20 5.46
N LEU A 25 -27.68 -41.51 5.57
CA LEU A 25 -26.67 -40.57 6.06
C LEU A 25 -26.53 -39.34 5.15
N LEU A 26 -26.48 -39.55 3.83
CA LEU A 26 -26.42 -38.44 2.87
C LEU A 26 -27.68 -37.57 2.91
N ALA A 27 -28.86 -38.18 3.04
CA ALA A 27 -30.11 -37.44 3.21
C ALA A 27 -30.11 -36.61 4.51
N LEU A 28 -29.69 -37.20 5.64
CA LEU A 28 -29.60 -36.48 6.93
C LEU A 28 -28.60 -35.31 6.87
N CYS A 29 -27.44 -35.49 6.22
CA CYS A 29 -26.49 -34.41 5.99
C CYS A 29 -27.07 -33.29 5.13
N PHE A 30 -27.80 -33.64 4.06
CA PHE A 30 -28.44 -32.66 3.17
C PHE A 30 -29.55 -31.88 3.87
N PHE A 31 -30.42 -32.55 4.64
CA PHE A 31 -31.46 -31.87 5.41
C PHE A 31 -30.90 -31.02 6.57
N SER A 32 -29.81 -31.47 7.20
CA SER A 32 -29.10 -30.67 8.22
C SER A 32 -28.47 -29.41 7.61
N TYR A 33 -27.86 -29.53 6.43
CA TYR A 33 -27.32 -28.38 5.68
C TYR A 33 -28.42 -27.39 5.28
N LEU A 34 -29.57 -27.88 4.81
CA LEU A 34 -30.71 -27.02 4.48
C LEU A 34 -31.29 -26.31 5.71
N ARG A 35 -31.39 -26.99 6.87
CA ARG A 35 -31.80 -26.35 8.13
C ARG A 35 -30.83 -25.25 8.55
N VAL A 36 -29.53 -25.53 8.55
CA VAL A 36 -28.49 -24.54 8.92
C VAL A 36 -28.46 -23.36 7.93
N SER A 37 -28.76 -23.59 6.66
CA SER A 37 -28.86 -22.53 5.65
C SER A 37 -30.11 -21.66 5.84
N GLN A 38 -31.21 -22.23 6.32
CA GLN A 38 -32.46 -21.52 6.62
C GLN A 38 -32.46 -20.81 7.99
N ASP A 39 -31.67 -21.28 8.95
CA ASP A 39 -31.54 -20.72 10.31
C ASP A 39 -30.49 -19.59 10.42
N LYS A 40 -30.13 -18.90 9.32
CA LYS A 40 -29.43 -17.63 9.45
C LYS A 40 -30.40 -16.58 10.03
N PRO A 41 -30.14 -16.03 11.22
CA PRO A 41 -31.02 -15.02 11.80
C PRO A 41 -31.02 -13.77 10.90
N LYS A 42 -32.21 -13.35 10.46
CA LYS A 42 -32.42 -11.99 9.95
C LYS A 42 -32.08 -11.01 11.08
N PRO A 43 -31.34 -9.92 10.85
CA PRO A 43 -31.14 -8.90 11.86
C PRO A 43 -32.49 -8.25 12.19
N THR A 44 -32.99 -8.52 13.39
CA THR A 44 -34.11 -7.82 14.02
C THR A 44 -33.64 -6.44 14.43
N TRP A 45 -34.01 -5.43 13.64
CA TRP A 45 -33.97 -4.04 14.05
C TRP A 45 -35.08 -3.81 15.08
N VAL A 46 -34.70 -3.48 16.30
CA VAL A 46 -35.62 -2.94 17.31
C VAL A 46 -35.69 -1.44 17.09
N SER A 47 -36.89 -0.96 16.78
CA SER A 47 -37.26 0.46 16.73
C SER A 47 -38.06 0.81 17.97
N GLU A 48 -37.62 1.82 18.73
CA GLU A 48 -38.44 2.68 19.60
C GLU A 48 -37.90 4.12 19.39
N LEU A 49 -38.56 4.97 18.59
CA LEU A 49 -39.57 6.01 18.97
C LEU A 49 -39.00 7.04 19.97
N GLY A 50 -38.90 8.36 19.72
CA GLY A 50 -39.28 9.27 18.63
C GLY A 50 -38.52 10.60 18.80
N ALA A 51 -38.38 11.47 17.80
CA ALA A 51 -39.36 12.51 17.43
C ALA A 51 -38.99 13.12 16.05
N PRO A 52 -39.93 13.80 15.36
CA PRO A 52 -39.90 13.98 13.91
C PRO A 52 -39.02 15.16 13.48
N SER A 53 -37.90 14.87 12.81
CA SER A 53 -37.25 15.85 11.94
C SER A 53 -37.85 15.70 10.55
N GLN A 54 -38.56 16.74 10.12
CA GLN A 54 -39.12 16.88 8.79
C GLN A 54 -38.11 16.42 7.72
N ALA A 55 -38.56 15.47 6.90
CA ALA A 55 -37.90 15.16 5.66
C ALA A 55 -37.92 16.40 4.77
N THR A 56 -36.79 17.10 4.67
CA THR A 56 -36.50 17.90 3.49
C THR A 56 -36.20 16.94 2.36
N GLU A 57 -37.26 16.57 1.63
CA GLU A 57 -37.17 16.13 0.25
C GLU A 57 -36.43 17.22 -0.54
N GLY A 58 -35.21 16.90 -0.98
CA GLY A 58 -34.38 17.85 -1.71
C GLY A 58 -32.91 17.42 -1.80
N SER A 59 -32.62 16.12 -1.89
CA SER A 59 -31.27 15.70 -2.30
C SER A 59 -31.17 15.91 -3.82
N SER A 60 -30.75 17.10 -4.25
CA SER A 60 -30.19 17.24 -5.59
C SER A 60 -29.09 16.19 -5.72
N ALA A 61 -29.24 15.22 -6.62
CA ALA A 61 -28.18 14.27 -6.92
C ALA A 61 -27.01 15.08 -7.51
N HIS A 62 -26.09 15.54 -6.64
CA HIS A 62 -24.91 16.25 -7.08
C HIS A 62 -24.16 15.33 -8.04
N LEU A 63 -23.95 15.81 -9.27
CA LEU A 63 -23.21 15.07 -10.27
C LEU A 63 -21.84 14.69 -9.70
N PRO A 64 -21.32 13.48 -9.99
CA PRO A 64 -20.04 13.05 -9.48
C PRO A 64 -18.94 13.99 -9.96
N LEU A 65 -18.11 14.44 -9.01
CA LEU A 65 -16.97 15.33 -9.25
C LEU A 65 -16.13 14.80 -10.43
N ARG A 66 -15.87 15.66 -11.41
CA ARG A 66 -15.02 15.38 -12.56
C ARG A 66 -13.59 15.79 -12.28
N VAL A 67 -12.70 14.80 -12.21
CA VAL A 67 -11.28 15.00 -11.96
C VAL A 67 -10.49 14.64 -13.22
N LEU A 68 -9.84 15.63 -13.82
CA LEU A 68 -8.98 15.46 -14.97
C LEU A 68 -7.54 15.22 -14.51
N LEU A 69 -6.95 14.10 -14.93
CA LEU A 69 -5.51 13.91 -14.85
C LEU A 69 -4.87 14.56 -16.07
N TRP A 70 -4.27 15.74 -15.87
CA TRP A 70 -3.62 16.48 -16.95
C TRP A 70 -2.36 15.78 -17.47
N THR A 71 -1.64 15.12 -16.56
CA THR A 71 -0.41 14.39 -16.82
C THR A 71 -0.45 13.04 -16.14
N TRP A 72 0.00 12.01 -16.86
CA TRP A 72 0.32 10.72 -16.25
C TRP A 72 1.59 10.83 -15.39
N PRO A 73 1.63 10.23 -14.20
CA PRO A 73 2.84 10.23 -13.38
C PRO A 73 3.96 9.51 -14.13
N PHE A 74 5.07 10.22 -14.39
CA PHE A 74 6.22 9.69 -15.15
C PHE A 74 5.87 9.24 -16.57
N ASN A 75 4.83 9.85 -17.18
CA ASN A 75 4.28 9.45 -18.47
C ASN A 75 3.80 7.99 -18.54
N GLN A 76 3.49 7.37 -17.39
CA GLN A 76 2.99 6.00 -17.32
C GLN A 76 1.48 5.98 -17.09
N PRO A 77 0.69 5.38 -18.01
CA PRO A 77 -0.75 5.22 -17.80
C PRO A 77 -1.07 4.43 -16.53
N VAL A 78 -2.14 4.83 -15.85
CA VAL A 78 -2.66 4.17 -14.65
C VAL A 78 -4.10 3.78 -14.92
N ALA A 79 -4.49 2.57 -14.53
CA ALA A 79 -5.89 2.15 -14.60
C ALA A 79 -6.77 3.03 -13.70
N LEU A 80 -7.77 3.68 -14.30
CA LEU A 80 -8.73 4.54 -13.60
C LEU A 80 -9.97 3.73 -13.23
N SER A 81 -9.86 2.90 -12.20
CA SER A 81 -10.96 2.09 -11.65
C SER A 81 -11.95 2.95 -10.85
N ARG A 82 -13.14 2.40 -10.56
CA ARG A 82 -14.10 3.05 -9.65
C ARG A 82 -13.51 3.09 -8.24
N CYS A 83 -13.65 4.23 -7.57
CA CYS A 83 -13.05 4.44 -6.26
C CYS A 83 -13.73 3.61 -5.18
N SER A 84 -15.04 3.42 -5.30
CA SER A 84 -15.83 2.50 -4.47
C SER A 84 -15.34 1.04 -4.51
N GLU A 85 -14.70 0.60 -5.61
CA GLU A 85 -14.13 -0.75 -5.72
C GLU A 85 -12.76 -0.84 -5.04
N LEU A 86 -11.91 0.19 -5.22
CA LEU A 86 -10.57 0.23 -4.64
C LEU A 86 -10.57 0.57 -3.14
N TRP A 87 -11.57 1.33 -2.71
CA TRP A 87 -11.77 1.75 -1.33
C TRP A 87 -13.26 1.76 -0.99
N PRO A 88 -13.81 0.61 -0.53
CA PRO A 88 -15.21 0.49 -0.16
C PRO A 88 -15.65 1.55 0.85
N GLY A 89 -16.84 2.11 0.64
CA GLY A 89 -17.39 3.20 1.45
C GLY A 89 -16.98 4.60 0.99
N THR A 90 -16.21 4.73 -0.10
CA THR A 90 -15.93 6.03 -0.73
C THR A 90 -16.85 6.29 -1.94
N ALA A 91 -17.21 7.56 -2.14
CA ALA A 91 -17.99 7.97 -3.31
C ALA A 91 -17.09 8.00 -4.57
N ASP A 92 -17.69 7.69 -5.72
CA ASP A 92 -16.99 7.71 -6.99
C ASP A 92 -16.83 9.15 -7.52
N CYS A 93 -15.71 9.38 -8.22
CA CYS A 93 -15.52 10.53 -9.10
C CYS A 93 -15.46 10.07 -10.55
N ARG A 94 -15.78 10.97 -11.48
CA ARG A 94 -15.48 10.76 -12.90
C ARG A 94 -14.01 11.14 -13.15
N LEU A 95 -13.12 10.15 -13.02
CA LEU A 95 -11.71 10.29 -13.38
C LEU A 95 -11.57 10.21 -14.91
N THR A 96 -10.88 11.17 -15.53
CA THR A 96 -10.64 11.18 -16.97
C THR A 96 -9.23 11.69 -17.28
N VAL A 97 -8.70 11.30 -18.43
CA VAL A 97 -7.45 11.86 -19.02
C VAL A 97 -7.72 12.63 -20.30
N ASN A 98 -8.99 12.73 -20.69
CA ASN A 98 -9.39 13.43 -21.89
C ASN A 98 -9.30 14.94 -21.66
N ARG A 99 -8.25 15.56 -22.22
CA ARG A 99 -7.99 17.00 -22.07
C ARG A 99 -9.09 17.88 -22.67
N SER A 100 -9.93 17.38 -23.57
CA SER A 100 -11.08 18.16 -24.06
C SER A 100 -12.14 18.40 -22.98
N GLU A 101 -12.11 17.63 -21.88
CA GLU A 101 -12.99 17.84 -20.72
C GLU A 101 -12.47 18.90 -19.76
N TYR A 102 -11.28 19.49 -20.00
CA TYR A 102 -10.70 20.53 -19.14
C TYR A 102 -11.65 21.68 -18.78
N PRO A 103 -12.45 22.25 -19.72
CA PRO A 103 -13.38 23.34 -19.39
C PRO A 103 -14.50 22.94 -18.40
N GLN A 104 -14.77 21.64 -18.25
CA GLN A 104 -15.84 21.08 -17.41
C GLN A 104 -15.31 20.32 -16.20
N ALA A 105 -13.99 20.23 -16.03
CA ALA A 105 -13.39 19.53 -14.90
C ALA A 105 -13.52 20.37 -13.63
N ASP A 106 -13.95 19.76 -12.53
CA ASP A 106 -14.00 20.41 -11.22
C ASP A 106 -12.61 20.48 -10.57
N ALA A 107 -11.76 19.51 -10.89
CA ALA A 107 -10.36 19.49 -10.45
C ALA A 107 -9.42 18.95 -11.53
N VAL A 108 -8.18 19.41 -11.49
CA VAL A 108 -7.13 19.02 -12.44
C VAL A 108 -5.88 18.59 -11.66
N LEU A 109 -5.51 17.32 -11.77
CA LEU A 109 -4.30 16.76 -11.17
C LEU A 109 -3.12 16.94 -12.14
N VAL A 110 -2.06 17.57 -11.67
CA VAL A 110 -0.84 17.85 -12.45
C VAL A 110 0.39 17.35 -11.71
N HIS A 111 1.12 16.42 -12.34
CA HIS A 111 2.33 15.85 -11.77
C HIS A 111 3.50 16.80 -12.02
N HIS A 112 4.27 17.07 -10.97
CA HIS A 112 5.43 17.95 -11.02
C HIS A 112 6.40 17.62 -12.17
N ARG A 113 6.73 16.33 -12.32
CA ARG A 113 7.81 15.89 -13.22
C ARG A 113 7.57 16.26 -14.68
N GLU A 114 6.32 16.18 -15.12
CA GLU A 114 5.97 16.40 -16.53
C GLU A 114 5.86 17.88 -16.88
N VAL A 115 5.60 18.76 -15.90
CA VAL A 115 5.38 20.19 -16.17
C VAL A 115 6.50 21.11 -15.69
N SER A 116 7.38 20.65 -14.79
CA SER A 116 8.38 21.54 -14.18
C SER A 116 9.42 22.07 -15.17
N SER A 117 9.62 21.41 -16.31
CA SER A 117 10.63 21.82 -17.28
C SER A 117 10.25 23.13 -18.00
N GLN A 118 8.98 23.25 -18.39
CA GLN A 118 8.41 24.35 -19.15
C GLN A 118 6.95 24.61 -18.72
N PRO A 119 6.71 25.14 -17.50
CA PRO A 119 5.35 25.29 -16.97
C PRO A 119 4.40 26.06 -17.90
N GLN A 120 4.88 27.10 -18.57
CA GLN A 120 4.08 27.96 -19.45
C GLN A 120 3.43 27.23 -20.63
N THR A 121 4.05 26.15 -21.12
CA THR A 121 3.54 25.37 -22.26
C THR A 121 2.95 24.03 -21.83
N GLN A 122 3.34 23.53 -20.66
CA GLN A 122 2.98 22.19 -20.19
C GLN A 122 1.78 22.19 -19.22
N LEU A 123 1.47 23.32 -18.57
CA LEU A 123 0.28 23.46 -17.72
C LEU A 123 -1.01 23.56 -18.55
N PRO A 124 -2.18 23.31 -17.93
CA PRO A 124 -3.46 23.57 -18.59
C PRO A 124 -3.62 25.05 -18.99
N PRO A 125 -4.44 25.36 -20.01
CA PRO A 125 -4.63 26.73 -20.48
C PRO A 125 -5.14 27.67 -19.39
N SER A 126 -4.60 28.89 -19.37
CA SER A 126 -5.05 30.02 -18.54
C SER A 126 -5.91 30.98 -19.38
N PRO A 127 -6.94 31.67 -18.82
CA PRO A 127 -7.37 31.62 -17.43
C PRO A 127 -8.06 30.30 -17.07
N ARG A 128 -7.93 29.91 -15.80
CA ARG A 128 -8.61 28.73 -15.28
C ARG A 128 -10.13 28.93 -15.29
N PRO A 129 -10.94 27.91 -15.63
CA PRO A 129 -12.38 27.91 -15.39
C PRO A 129 -12.73 28.29 -13.94
N PRO A 130 -13.78 29.10 -13.69
CA PRO A 130 -14.20 29.48 -12.35
C PRO A 130 -14.47 28.25 -11.46
N GLY A 131 -13.96 28.27 -10.22
CA GLY A 131 -14.15 27.20 -9.24
C GLY A 131 -13.33 25.93 -9.47
N GLN A 132 -12.69 25.76 -10.63
CA GLN A 132 -11.83 24.61 -10.88
C GLN A 132 -10.59 24.63 -9.99
N ARG A 133 -10.24 23.49 -9.39
CA ARG A 133 -9.09 23.35 -8.50
C ARG A 133 -7.95 22.60 -9.17
N TRP A 134 -6.80 23.25 -9.33
CA TRP A 134 -5.58 22.56 -9.76
C TRP A 134 -4.86 21.99 -8.53
N VAL A 135 -4.50 20.72 -8.63
CA VAL A 135 -3.80 19.96 -7.60
C VAL A 135 -2.42 19.63 -8.12
N TRP A 136 -1.40 20.21 -7.48
CA TRP A 136 -0.01 19.83 -7.72
C TRP A 136 0.27 18.50 -7.03
N PHE A 137 0.95 17.57 -7.69
CA PHE A 137 1.37 16.35 -7.02
C PHE A 137 2.77 15.87 -7.35
N SER A 138 3.40 15.21 -6.38
CA SER A 138 4.65 14.48 -6.57
C SER A 138 4.88 13.45 -5.47
N MET A 139 5.52 12.33 -5.83
CA MET A 139 6.09 11.39 -4.88
C MET A 139 7.61 11.60 -4.70
N GLU A 140 8.24 12.47 -5.51
CA GLU A 140 9.67 12.75 -5.37
C GLU A 140 9.93 13.72 -4.22
N SER A 141 11.12 13.60 -3.62
CA SER A 141 11.55 14.51 -2.56
C SER A 141 11.88 15.91 -3.10
N PRO A 142 11.93 16.94 -2.23
CA PRO A 142 12.31 18.30 -2.63
C PRO A 142 13.63 18.36 -3.39
N SER A 143 14.63 17.56 -2.98
CA SER A 143 15.93 17.48 -3.67
C SER A 143 15.86 16.92 -5.09
N ASN A 144 14.78 16.22 -5.45
CA ASN A 144 14.57 15.64 -6.78
C ASN A 144 13.46 16.34 -7.58
N CYS A 145 12.76 17.31 -6.97
CA CYS A 145 11.83 18.22 -7.62
C CYS A 145 12.54 19.51 -8.05
N ARG A 146 12.86 19.62 -9.34
CA ARG A 146 13.53 20.81 -9.90
C ARG A 146 12.51 21.90 -10.22
N LYS A 147 12.92 23.16 -10.16
CA LYS A 147 12.10 24.31 -10.60
C LYS A 147 10.74 24.41 -9.89
N LEU A 148 10.69 24.08 -8.59
CA LEU A 148 9.47 24.24 -7.79
C LEU A 148 8.97 25.70 -7.81
N LYS A 149 9.89 26.67 -7.73
CA LYS A 149 9.56 28.09 -7.71
C LYS A 149 8.86 28.56 -8.98
N ASP A 150 9.16 27.94 -10.13
CA ASP A 150 8.53 28.26 -11.42
C ASP A 150 7.05 27.83 -11.46
N LEU A 151 6.59 27.05 -10.48
CA LEU A 151 5.21 26.57 -10.30
C LEU A 151 4.46 27.29 -9.16
N ASP A 152 5.09 28.29 -8.53
CA ASP A 152 4.47 29.07 -7.45
C ASP A 152 3.23 29.83 -7.96
N GLY A 153 2.19 29.90 -7.13
CA GLY A 153 0.92 30.58 -7.45
C GLY A 153 0.00 29.85 -8.44
N TYR A 154 0.44 28.76 -9.09
CA TYR A 154 -0.37 28.06 -10.08
C TYR A 154 -1.39 27.08 -9.50
N PHE A 155 -1.25 26.64 -8.26
CA PHE A 155 -2.01 25.50 -7.72
C PHE A 155 -2.85 25.87 -6.52
N ASN A 156 -3.98 25.18 -6.34
CA ASN A 156 -4.85 25.36 -5.18
C ASN A 156 -4.53 24.40 -4.05
N LEU A 157 -4.10 23.18 -4.40
CA LEU A 157 -3.88 22.10 -3.44
C LEU A 157 -2.59 21.34 -3.77
N THR A 158 -2.04 20.70 -2.76
CA THR A 158 -0.86 19.84 -2.81
C THR A 158 -1.23 18.39 -2.52
N MET A 159 -0.62 17.46 -3.26
CA MET A 159 -0.76 16.03 -3.03
C MET A 159 0.62 15.36 -3.03
N SER A 160 1.11 14.92 -1.88
CA SER A 160 2.46 14.36 -1.75
C SER A 160 2.62 13.40 -0.58
N TYR A 161 3.80 12.81 -0.43
CA TYR A 161 4.13 11.98 0.73
C TYR A 161 4.24 12.76 2.04
N ARG A 162 4.31 14.10 2.04
CA ARG A 162 4.37 14.87 3.28
C ARG A 162 3.00 14.89 3.96
N ARG A 163 2.98 14.68 5.29
CA ARG A 163 1.74 14.60 6.07
C ARG A 163 0.98 15.93 6.12
N ASP A 164 1.66 17.04 5.89
CA ASP A 164 1.09 18.39 5.86
C ASP A 164 0.67 18.85 4.45
N SER A 165 0.60 17.95 3.47
CA SER A 165 -0.06 18.24 2.19
C SER A 165 -1.58 18.17 2.32
N ASP A 166 -2.30 18.94 1.49
CA ASP A 166 -3.77 18.94 1.49
C ASP A 166 -4.33 17.53 1.22
N ILE A 167 -3.62 16.75 0.40
CA ILE A 167 -3.92 15.36 0.08
C ILE A 167 -2.69 14.50 0.36
N PHE A 168 -2.60 13.97 1.57
CA PHE A 168 -1.52 13.09 1.99
C PHE A 168 -1.51 11.74 1.24
N MET A 169 -0.38 11.45 0.60
CA MET A 169 -0.13 10.34 -0.32
C MET A 169 1.13 9.57 0.07
N PRO A 170 1.11 8.73 1.13
CA PRO A 170 2.30 7.98 1.54
C PRO A 170 2.60 6.81 0.61
N TYR A 171 3.87 6.39 0.57
CA TYR A 171 4.30 5.18 -0.14
C TYR A 171 3.77 3.87 0.48
N GLY A 172 3.29 3.93 1.73
CA GLY A 172 2.64 2.81 2.41
C GLY A 172 2.12 3.21 3.79
N TRP A 173 1.37 2.30 4.41
CA TRP A 173 0.84 2.47 5.76
C TRP A 173 0.65 1.11 6.42
N LEU A 174 0.47 1.10 7.74
CA LEU A 174 0.03 -0.07 8.49
C LEU A 174 -1.49 -0.04 8.63
N GLU A 175 -2.14 -1.17 8.40
CA GLU A 175 -3.57 -1.33 8.67
C GLU A 175 -3.82 -2.45 9.68
N PRO A 176 -4.88 -2.34 10.50
CA PRO A 176 -5.31 -3.44 11.36
C PRO A 176 -5.54 -4.72 10.55
N TRP A 177 -5.10 -5.84 11.11
CA TRP A 177 -5.31 -7.15 10.52
C TRP A 177 -5.49 -8.19 11.62
N PRO A 178 -6.41 -9.16 11.44
CA PRO A 178 -6.51 -10.32 12.32
C PRO A 178 -5.31 -11.24 12.07
N GLY A 179 -4.16 -10.91 12.65
CA GLY A 179 -2.92 -11.66 12.52
C GLY A 179 -2.94 -12.98 13.28
N GLN A 180 -1.93 -13.80 12.98
CA GLN A 180 -1.56 -14.99 13.76
C GLN A 180 -0.24 -14.68 14.50
N PRO A 181 0.17 -15.49 15.49
CA PRO A 181 1.47 -15.33 16.16
C PRO A 181 2.62 -15.30 15.15
N VAL A 182 3.64 -14.47 15.39
CA VAL A 182 4.78 -14.27 14.45
C VAL A 182 5.44 -15.59 14.02
N GLU A 183 5.58 -16.53 14.94
CA GLU A 183 6.20 -17.84 14.74
C GLU A 183 5.49 -18.65 13.65
N THR A 184 4.19 -18.42 13.46
CA THR A 184 3.40 -19.04 12.40
C THR A 184 3.51 -18.30 11.07
N LEU A 185 3.88 -17.02 11.10
CA LEU A 185 3.91 -16.13 9.94
C LEU A 185 5.27 -16.08 9.25
N LEU A 186 6.37 -16.29 9.98
CA LEU A 186 7.73 -16.16 9.48
C LEU A 186 8.50 -17.48 9.52
N ASN A 187 8.80 -18.05 8.35
CA ASN A 187 9.73 -19.16 8.24
C ASN A 187 11.18 -18.64 8.29
N ILE A 188 11.81 -18.69 9.47
CA ILE A 188 13.21 -18.26 9.65
C ILE A 188 14.16 -19.09 8.78
N SER A 189 13.90 -20.39 8.57
CA SER A 189 14.79 -21.24 7.76
C SER A 189 14.82 -20.82 6.28
N ALA A 190 13.81 -20.09 5.80
CA ALA A 190 13.80 -19.49 4.47
C ALA A 190 14.68 -18.23 4.37
N LYS A 191 15.15 -17.68 5.50
CA LYS A 191 16.06 -16.52 5.57
C LYS A 191 17.52 -16.99 5.47
N THR A 192 17.93 -17.39 4.26
CA THR A 192 19.25 -17.96 3.97
C THR A 192 20.35 -16.91 3.77
N LYS A 193 19.99 -15.63 3.70
CA LYS A 193 20.92 -14.52 3.47
C LYS A 193 20.78 -13.43 4.53
N LEU A 194 21.87 -12.69 4.75
CA LEU A 194 21.93 -11.73 5.83
C LEU A 194 21.37 -10.36 5.44
N VAL A 195 22.08 -9.59 4.61
CA VAL A 195 21.70 -8.20 4.25
C VAL A 195 21.66 -8.01 2.74
N ALA A 196 20.57 -7.40 2.24
CA ALA A 196 20.46 -6.94 0.85
C ALA A 196 20.36 -5.42 0.75
N TRP A 197 20.82 -4.87 -0.38
CA TRP A 197 20.54 -3.51 -0.79
C TRP A 197 20.24 -3.42 -2.29
N VAL A 198 19.10 -2.85 -2.66
CA VAL A 198 18.74 -2.62 -4.08
C VAL A 198 18.84 -1.13 -4.37
N VAL A 199 19.79 -0.74 -5.23
CA VAL A 199 20.10 0.66 -5.53
C VAL A 199 20.50 0.85 -7.00
N SER A 200 19.72 1.67 -7.72
CA SER A 200 20.01 2.02 -9.12
C SER A 200 20.44 3.47 -9.34
N ASN A 201 20.13 4.37 -8.41
CA ASN A 201 20.59 5.77 -8.44
C ASN A 201 21.88 5.90 -7.61
N TRP A 202 22.96 5.29 -8.09
CA TRP A 202 24.25 5.31 -7.40
C TRP A 202 24.96 6.66 -7.60
N ARG A 203 25.12 7.43 -6.53
CA ARG A 203 25.88 8.68 -6.51
C ARG A 203 26.93 8.60 -5.41
N LYS A 204 28.21 8.54 -5.78
CA LYS A 204 29.34 8.33 -4.83
C LYS A 204 29.31 9.29 -3.63
N ASN A 205 28.90 10.53 -3.87
CA ASN A 205 28.83 11.57 -2.82
C ASN A 205 27.49 11.65 -2.07
N SER A 206 26.51 10.78 -2.37
CA SER A 206 25.26 10.74 -1.61
C SER A 206 25.46 10.14 -0.23
N THR A 207 24.68 10.59 0.76
CA THR A 207 24.74 10.12 2.15
C THR A 207 24.67 8.60 2.25
N ARG A 208 23.73 7.96 1.54
CA ARG A 208 23.56 6.50 1.57
C ARG A 208 24.75 5.72 1.01
N VAL A 209 25.40 6.22 -0.05
CA VAL A 209 26.56 5.54 -0.63
C VAL A 209 27.75 5.71 0.31
N ARG A 210 27.98 6.91 0.85
CA ARG A 210 29.03 7.14 1.85
C ARG A 210 28.85 6.27 3.09
N TYR A 211 27.62 6.16 3.60
CA TYR A 211 27.32 5.28 4.74
C TYR A 211 27.61 3.81 4.40
N TYR A 212 27.16 3.33 3.23
CA TYR A 212 27.46 1.98 2.76
C TYR A 212 28.97 1.71 2.65
N GLU A 213 29.76 2.66 2.13
CA GLU A 213 31.22 2.51 2.01
C GLU A 213 31.92 2.38 3.37
N LEU A 214 31.36 2.95 4.43
CA LEU A 214 31.84 2.77 5.81
C LEU A 214 31.32 1.47 6.45
N LEU A 215 30.15 0.99 6.06
CA LEU A 215 29.55 -0.25 6.57
C LEU A 215 30.17 -1.51 5.95
N LYS A 216 30.46 -1.48 4.64
CA LYS A 216 30.91 -2.64 3.86
C LYS A 216 32.15 -3.38 4.40
N PRO A 217 33.13 -2.76 5.09
CA PRO A 217 34.28 -3.49 5.63
C PRO A 217 33.91 -4.35 6.85
N HIS A 218 32.77 -4.07 7.48
CA HIS A 218 32.33 -4.70 8.72
C HIS A 218 31.17 -5.69 8.50
N LEU A 219 30.46 -5.58 7.36
CA LEU A 219 29.28 -6.37 7.06
C LEU A 219 29.20 -6.69 5.57
N GLN A 220 29.05 -7.96 5.23
CA GLN A 220 28.75 -8.36 3.86
C GLN A 220 27.32 -7.96 3.50
N VAL A 221 27.18 -7.20 2.41
CA VAL A 221 25.89 -6.75 1.88
C VAL A 221 25.81 -7.15 0.41
N ASP A 222 24.76 -7.90 0.05
CA ASP A 222 24.48 -8.23 -1.33
C ASP A 222 23.82 -7.02 -2.02
N VAL A 223 24.54 -6.38 -2.94
CA VAL A 223 24.07 -5.18 -3.64
C VAL A 223 23.54 -5.52 -5.03
N TYR A 224 22.36 -5.01 -5.35
CA TYR A 224 21.69 -5.17 -6.64
C TYR A 224 21.37 -3.82 -7.29
N GLY A 225 21.33 -3.77 -8.63
CA GLY A 225 20.90 -2.58 -9.39
C GLY A 225 21.77 -2.25 -10.60
N ARG A 226 21.59 -1.05 -11.17
CA ARG A 226 22.16 -0.61 -12.46
C ARG A 226 23.71 -0.70 -12.58
N PHE A 227 24.43 -0.78 -11.46
CA PHE A 227 25.89 -0.89 -11.41
C PHE A 227 26.39 -2.05 -10.53
N HIS A 228 25.49 -2.97 -10.20
CA HIS A 228 25.76 -4.11 -9.34
C HIS A 228 25.11 -5.36 -9.95
N THR A 229 24.84 -6.38 -9.13
CA THR A 229 24.13 -7.57 -9.58
C THR A 229 22.74 -7.18 -10.13
N PRO A 230 22.41 -7.52 -11.38
CA PRO A 230 21.07 -7.25 -11.91
C PRO A 230 20.00 -8.02 -11.11
N LEU A 231 18.90 -7.35 -10.80
CA LEU A 231 17.73 -7.98 -10.18
C LEU A 231 16.46 -7.57 -10.93
N PRO A 232 15.90 -8.45 -11.76
CA PRO A 232 14.64 -8.18 -12.45
C PRO A 232 13.52 -7.88 -11.46
N TYR A 233 12.70 -6.88 -11.76
CA TYR A 233 11.61 -6.44 -10.88
C TYR A 233 10.64 -7.57 -10.53
N ALA A 234 10.32 -8.45 -11.48
CA ALA A 234 9.46 -9.61 -11.28
C ALA A 234 10.01 -10.63 -10.26
N LEU A 235 11.34 -10.68 -10.09
CA LEU A 235 12.01 -11.59 -9.16
C LEU A 235 12.34 -10.93 -7.82
N MET A 236 12.21 -9.61 -7.72
CA MET A 236 12.67 -8.83 -6.58
C MET A 236 12.04 -9.30 -5.27
N ALA A 237 10.71 -9.49 -5.22
CA ALA A 237 10.03 -9.94 -4.00
C ALA A 237 10.55 -11.31 -3.52
N LYS A 238 10.71 -12.27 -4.44
CA LYS A 238 11.25 -13.60 -4.14
C LYS A 238 12.73 -13.56 -3.74
N GLN A 239 13.51 -12.67 -4.32
CA GLN A 239 14.92 -12.53 -3.97
C GLN A 239 15.09 -11.91 -2.58
N LEU A 240 14.36 -10.83 -2.30
CA LEU A 240 14.44 -10.10 -1.04
C LEU A 240 13.84 -10.90 0.13
N SER A 241 12.89 -11.79 -0.12
CA SER A 241 12.30 -12.63 0.93
C SER A 241 13.29 -13.59 1.59
N GLN A 242 14.45 -13.85 0.96
CA GLN A 242 15.52 -14.70 1.50
C GLN A 242 16.43 -13.98 2.50
N TYR A 243 16.31 -12.65 2.63
CA TYR A 243 17.17 -11.86 3.51
C TYR A 243 16.52 -11.61 4.87
N LYS A 244 17.35 -11.63 5.93
CA LYS A 244 16.95 -11.19 7.28
C LYS A 244 16.79 -9.67 7.33
N PHE A 245 17.73 -8.94 6.74
CA PHE A 245 17.77 -7.47 6.77
C PHE A 245 17.79 -6.88 5.37
N TYR A 246 17.20 -5.69 5.23
CA TYR A 246 17.23 -4.91 4.00
C TYR A 246 17.64 -3.48 4.29
N LEU A 247 18.65 -2.95 3.58
CA LEU A 247 19.05 -1.55 3.67
C LEU A 247 18.04 -0.67 2.94
N ALA A 248 17.07 -0.11 3.68
CA ALA A 248 16.05 0.80 3.18
C ALA A 248 16.56 2.24 3.17
N PHE A 249 17.65 2.49 2.43
CA PHE A 249 18.33 3.79 2.41
C PHE A 249 17.76 4.75 1.36
N GLU A 250 17.20 5.86 1.83
CA GLU A 250 16.61 6.88 0.97
C GLU A 250 17.65 7.68 0.20
N ASN A 251 17.27 8.12 -1.00
CA ASN A 251 18.12 8.92 -1.88
C ASN A 251 18.27 10.39 -1.43
N SER A 252 17.51 10.81 -0.43
CA SER A 252 17.54 12.14 0.17
C SER A 252 16.87 12.08 1.55
N LEU A 253 17.31 12.92 2.48
CA LEU A 253 16.77 12.96 3.84
C LEU A 253 15.81 14.14 3.95
N HIS A 254 14.52 13.86 3.95
CA HIS A 254 13.45 14.86 4.05
C HIS A 254 12.38 14.35 5.01
N PRO A 255 11.71 15.23 5.79
CA PRO A 255 10.61 14.82 6.67
C PRO A 255 9.57 13.99 5.93
N ASP A 256 9.10 12.91 6.55
CA ASP A 256 8.08 11.98 6.04
C ASP A 256 8.47 11.19 4.76
N TYR A 257 9.67 11.38 4.21
CA TYR A 257 10.10 10.72 2.97
C TYR A 257 10.52 9.26 3.22
N ILE A 258 9.52 8.39 3.36
CA ILE A 258 9.68 6.95 3.61
C ILE A 258 9.04 6.20 2.45
N THR A 259 9.86 5.54 1.62
CA THR A 259 9.46 5.13 0.27
C THR A 259 9.20 3.63 0.11
N GLU A 260 9.10 3.14 -1.12
CA GLU A 260 8.98 1.72 -1.45
C GLU A 260 10.12 0.87 -0.85
N LYS A 261 11.28 1.48 -0.56
CA LYS A 261 12.42 0.79 0.06
C LYS A 261 12.05 0.18 1.40
N LEU A 262 11.32 0.93 2.22
CA LEU A 262 10.79 0.43 3.48
C LEU A 262 9.56 -0.44 3.24
N TRP A 263 8.53 0.13 2.61
CA TRP A 263 7.20 -0.48 2.58
C TRP A 263 7.14 -1.76 1.74
N LYS A 264 7.75 -1.73 0.56
CA LYS A 264 7.68 -2.83 -0.41
C LYS A 264 8.89 -3.74 -0.31
N ASN A 265 10.10 -3.17 -0.34
CA ASN A 265 11.31 -3.98 -0.48
C ASN A 265 11.73 -4.64 0.84
N ALA A 266 11.46 -4.01 1.99
CA ALA A 266 11.74 -4.61 3.29
C ALA A 266 10.50 -5.26 3.90
N LEU A 267 9.47 -4.47 4.23
CA LEU A 267 8.33 -4.97 5.00
C LEU A 267 7.54 -6.04 4.23
N GLN A 268 7.17 -5.85 2.97
CA GLN A 268 6.46 -6.91 2.23
C GLN A 268 7.34 -8.13 1.93
N ALA A 269 8.66 -7.99 1.90
CA ALA A 269 9.61 -9.09 1.79
C ALA A 269 9.88 -9.81 3.13
N TRP A 270 9.21 -9.42 4.21
CA TRP A 270 9.44 -9.96 5.55
C TRP A 270 10.90 -9.83 6.00
N ALA A 271 11.59 -8.77 5.59
CA ALA A 271 12.92 -8.43 6.08
C ALA A 271 12.82 -7.27 7.08
N VAL A 272 13.69 -7.26 8.09
CA VAL A 272 13.80 -6.13 9.02
C VAL A 272 14.45 -4.96 8.28
N PRO A 273 13.77 -3.81 8.14
CA PRO A 273 14.34 -2.63 7.50
C PRO A 273 15.46 -2.04 8.36
N VAL A 274 16.63 -1.82 7.76
CA VAL A 274 17.69 -0.97 8.29
C VAL A 274 17.61 0.36 7.54
N VAL A 275 17.20 1.42 8.22
CA VAL A 275 16.75 2.67 7.57
C VAL A 275 17.76 3.79 7.71
N LEU A 276 17.88 4.58 6.64
CA LEU A 276 18.61 5.85 6.60
C LEU A 276 17.75 6.79 5.76
N GLY A 277 17.15 7.79 6.40
CA GLY A 277 16.12 8.64 5.80
C GLY A 277 15.78 9.83 6.70
N PRO A 278 14.48 10.12 6.94
CA PRO A 278 14.06 11.04 8.00
C PRO A 278 14.61 10.62 9.38
N SER A 279 14.47 11.50 10.39
CA SER A 279 14.89 11.17 11.76
C SER A 279 14.17 9.95 12.33
N ARG A 280 14.79 9.29 13.32
CA ARG A 280 14.18 8.18 14.09
C ARG A 280 12.75 8.50 14.55
N VAL A 281 12.57 9.66 15.18
CA VAL A 281 11.27 10.13 15.68
C VAL A 281 10.25 10.29 14.55
N ASN A 282 10.69 10.69 13.36
CA ASN A 282 9.80 10.80 12.20
C ASN A 282 9.37 9.42 11.69
N TYR A 283 10.25 8.41 11.64
CA TYR A 283 9.85 7.03 11.32
C TYR A 283 8.81 6.49 12.31
N GLU A 284 8.94 6.80 13.59
CA GLU A 284 8.02 6.36 14.65
C GLU A 284 6.61 6.96 14.53
N GLN A 285 6.43 7.99 13.70
CA GLN A 285 5.10 8.50 13.34
C GLN A 285 4.32 7.55 12.41
N PHE A 286 5.01 6.62 11.74
CA PHE A 286 4.42 5.72 10.74
C PHE A 286 4.50 4.25 11.15
N LEU A 287 5.45 3.90 12.03
CA LEU A 287 5.81 2.53 12.35
C LEU A 287 6.07 2.39 13.86
N PRO A 288 5.73 1.24 14.47
CA PRO A 288 6.18 0.94 15.82
C PRO A 288 7.72 0.99 15.94
N PRO A 289 8.28 1.43 17.08
CA PRO A 289 9.74 1.54 17.27
C PRO A 289 10.51 0.23 17.01
N LYS A 290 9.89 -0.93 17.25
CA LYS A 290 10.48 -2.26 16.99
C LYS A 290 10.14 -2.82 15.60
N ALA A 291 9.71 -2.00 14.64
CA ALA A 291 9.47 -2.45 13.27
C ALA A 291 10.67 -2.22 12.33
N PHE A 292 11.70 -1.49 12.78
CA PHE A 292 12.87 -1.12 11.98
C PHE A 292 14.10 -0.86 12.87
N ILE A 293 15.27 -0.84 12.25
CA ILE A 293 16.57 -0.48 12.86
C ILE A 293 17.01 0.82 12.22
N HIS A 294 17.26 1.87 13.00
CA HIS A 294 17.71 3.15 12.47
C HIS A 294 19.23 3.24 12.56
N VAL A 295 19.89 3.73 11.51
CA VAL A 295 21.36 3.83 11.52
C VAL A 295 21.89 4.78 12.61
N GLU A 296 21.11 5.78 12.99
CA GLU A 296 21.45 6.74 14.07
C GLU A 296 21.27 6.15 15.48
N ASP A 297 20.77 4.92 15.63
CA ASP A 297 20.76 4.23 16.93
C ASP A 297 22.19 3.79 17.35
N PHE A 298 23.17 3.91 16.45
CA PHE A 298 24.53 3.41 16.60
C PHE A 298 25.55 4.55 16.48
N GLN A 299 26.63 4.47 17.26
CA GLN A 299 27.70 5.47 17.21
C GLN A 299 28.49 5.38 15.90
N THR A 300 28.70 4.17 15.40
CA THR A 300 29.44 3.92 14.15
C THR A 300 28.76 2.87 13.27
N PRO A 301 29.04 2.86 11.95
CA PRO A 301 28.60 1.78 11.06
C PRO A 301 29.12 0.39 11.47
N LYS A 302 30.26 0.33 12.19
CA LYS A 302 30.78 -0.91 12.76
C LYS A 302 29.86 -1.44 13.86
N ASP A 303 29.38 -0.59 14.76
CA ASP A 303 28.46 -1.00 15.83
C ASP A 303 27.14 -1.51 15.25
N LEU A 304 26.64 -0.88 14.19
CA LEU A 304 25.49 -1.40 13.43
C LEU A 304 25.78 -2.79 12.85
N ALA A 305 26.96 -3.00 12.24
CA ALA A 305 27.33 -4.30 11.69
C ALA A 305 27.39 -5.37 12.79
N GLU A 306 28.03 -5.08 13.91
CA GLU A 306 28.12 -5.97 15.07
C GLU A 306 26.72 -6.31 15.62
N TYR A 307 25.82 -5.32 15.68
CA TYR A 307 24.44 -5.52 16.09
C TYR A 307 23.66 -6.46 15.16
N LEU A 308 23.77 -6.27 13.84
CA LEU A 308 23.10 -7.13 12.86
C LEU A 308 23.65 -8.57 12.89
N LEU A 309 24.95 -8.73 13.09
CA LEU A 309 25.61 -10.04 13.24
C LEU A 309 25.23 -10.73 14.56
N ALA A 310 24.98 -9.97 15.63
CA ALA A 310 24.47 -10.50 16.89
C ALA A 310 23.02 -10.97 16.75
N LEU A 311 22.15 -10.15 16.12
CA LEU A 311 20.76 -10.51 15.83
C LEU A 311 20.64 -11.73 14.91
N ASP A 312 21.58 -11.91 13.98
CA ASP A 312 21.60 -13.10 13.11
C ASP A 312 21.66 -14.41 13.93
N LYS A 313 22.35 -14.39 15.07
CA LYS A 313 22.58 -15.52 15.97
C LYS A 313 21.51 -15.67 17.04
N ASP A 314 20.70 -14.64 17.28
CA ASP A 314 19.62 -14.64 18.27
C ASP A 314 18.24 -14.56 17.59
N HIS A 315 17.64 -15.74 17.39
CA HIS A 315 16.32 -15.85 16.78
C HIS A 315 15.23 -15.16 17.57
N ALA A 316 15.28 -15.16 18.92
CA ALA A 316 14.23 -14.55 19.72
C ALA A 316 14.24 -13.02 19.56
N SER A 317 15.43 -12.42 19.63
CA SER A 317 15.60 -10.97 19.39
C SER A 317 15.24 -10.58 17.96
N TYR A 318 15.62 -11.40 16.96
CA TYR A 318 15.24 -11.17 15.57
C TYR A 318 13.72 -11.24 15.36
N LEU A 319 13.04 -12.25 15.92
CA LEU A 319 11.59 -12.40 15.83
C LEU A 319 10.83 -11.24 16.49
N ASN A 320 11.42 -10.61 17.51
CA ASN A 320 10.83 -9.46 18.18
C ASN A 320 10.55 -8.29 17.21
N TYR A 321 11.33 -8.16 16.14
CA TYR A 321 11.12 -7.13 15.10
C TYR A 321 9.86 -7.33 14.26
N PHE A 322 9.18 -8.47 14.41
CA PHE A 322 7.96 -8.80 13.67
C PHE A 322 6.71 -8.84 14.56
N ARG A 323 6.82 -8.67 15.89
CA ARG A 323 5.68 -8.76 16.83
C ARG A 323 4.53 -7.82 16.50
N TRP A 324 4.82 -6.63 15.98
CA TRP A 324 3.80 -5.69 15.52
C TRP A 324 2.88 -6.27 14.42
N ARG A 325 3.31 -7.32 13.71
CA ARG A 325 2.51 -7.98 12.66
C ARG A 325 1.39 -8.87 13.17
N GLU A 326 1.35 -9.14 14.47
CA GLU A 326 0.26 -9.88 15.09
C GLU A 326 -1.06 -9.09 15.01
N THR A 327 -0.98 -7.76 14.92
CA THR A 327 -2.15 -6.87 14.88
C THR A 327 -2.20 -5.97 13.65
N LEU A 328 -1.10 -5.83 12.92
CA LEU A 328 -0.98 -4.91 11.79
C LEU A 328 -0.38 -5.59 10.56
N ARG A 329 -0.70 -5.09 9.37
CA ARG A 329 -0.02 -5.50 8.13
C ARG A 329 0.38 -4.30 7.29
N PRO A 330 1.52 -4.36 6.57
CA PRO A 330 1.92 -3.29 5.67
C PRO A 330 1.07 -3.30 4.40
N ARG A 331 0.67 -2.12 3.96
CA ARG A 331 0.08 -1.86 2.64
C ARG A 331 0.99 -0.93 1.85
N SER A 332 0.98 -1.10 0.54
CA SER A 332 1.74 -0.25 -0.35
C SER A 332 0.84 0.68 -1.15
N PHE A 333 1.44 1.78 -1.52
CA PHE A 333 0.96 2.73 -2.50
C PHE A 333 0.54 2.08 -3.83
N SER A 334 -0.51 2.64 -4.41
CA SER A 334 -0.93 2.45 -5.80
C SER A 334 -1.43 3.79 -6.33
N TRP A 335 -1.00 4.19 -7.53
CA TRP A 335 -1.46 5.44 -8.15
C TRP A 335 -2.99 5.51 -8.26
N ALA A 336 -3.64 4.41 -8.67
CA ALA A 336 -5.09 4.36 -8.80
C ALA A 336 -5.78 4.64 -7.45
N LEU A 337 -5.28 4.03 -6.38
CA LEU A 337 -5.79 4.29 -5.03
C LEU A 337 -5.56 5.75 -4.61
N MET A 338 -4.41 6.34 -4.94
CA MET A 338 -4.13 7.73 -4.55
C MET A 338 -4.96 8.75 -5.32
N PHE A 339 -5.25 8.50 -6.60
CA PHE A 339 -6.23 9.31 -7.33
C PHE A 339 -7.63 9.19 -6.72
N CYS A 340 -7.98 8.02 -6.20
CA CYS A 340 -9.22 7.86 -5.45
C CYS A 340 -9.22 8.55 -4.08
N LYS A 341 -8.08 8.59 -3.38
CA LYS A 341 -7.95 9.43 -2.17
C LYS A 341 -8.08 10.91 -2.49
N ALA A 342 -7.52 11.35 -3.61
CA ALA A 342 -7.66 12.73 -4.08
C ALA A 342 -9.13 13.06 -4.41
N CYS A 343 -9.82 12.18 -5.14
CA CYS A 343 -11.26 12.27 -5.38
C CYS A 343 -12.03 12.46 -4.06
N TRP A 344 -11.83 11.56 -3.10
CA TRP A 344 -12.51 11.63 -1.82
C TRP A 344 -12.22 12.94 -1.07
N LYS A 345 -10.96 13.38 -1.02
CA LYS A 345 -10.59 14.67 -0.39
C LYS A 345 -11.23 15.87 -1.08
N LEU A 346 -11.23 15.90 -2.41
CA LEU A 346 -11.80 17.00 -3.19
C LEU A 346 -13.33 17.12 -3.04
N GLN A 347 -14.02 16.02 -2.71
CA GLN A 347 -15.45 16.03 -2.38
C GLN A 347 -15.71 16.61 -0.98
N GLN A 348 -14.78 16.44 -0.05
CA GLN A 348 -14.93 16.90 1.34
C GLN A 348 -14.47 18.34 1.57
N GLU A 349 -13.55 18.84 0.75
CA GLU A 349 -12.96 20.17 0.92
C GLU A 349 -13.49 21.16 -0.12
N PRO A 350 -14.55 21.93 0.17
CA PRO A 350 -15.09 22.89 -0.77
C PRO A 350 -14.24 24.17 -0.88
N ARG A 351 -13.24 24.39 -0.01
CA ARG A 351 -12.45 25.63 -0.06
C ARG A 351 -11.76 25.81 -1.40
N TYR A 352 -11.81 27.06 -1.84
CA TYR A 352 -10.97 27.57 -2.91
C TYR A 352 -9.86 28.40 -2.28
N GLN A 353 -8.61 27.92 -2.41
CA GLN A 353 -7.41 28.61 -1.94
C GLN A 353 -6.34 28.56 -3.03
N THR A 354 -5.27 29.34 -2.89
CA THR A 354 -4.09 29.22 -3.76
C THR A 354 -2.88 28.97 -2.88
N VAL A 355 -2.07 27.98 -3.23
CA VAL A 355 -0.78 27.72 -2.60
C VAL A 355 0.17 28.81 -3.08
N PRO A 356 0.58 29.76 -2.23
CA PRO A 356 1.35 30.92 -2.69
C PRO A 356 2.72 30.51 -3.23
N SER A 357 3.38 29.57 -2.55
CA SER A 357 4.66 29.01 -2.98
C SER A 357 4.75 27.54 -2.64
N ILE A 358 4.77 26.68 -3.66
CA ILE A 358 5.04 25.25 -3.49
C ILE A 358 6.50 25.07 -3.07
N ALA A 359 7.40 25.90 -3.60
CA ALA A 359 8.81 25.85 -3.23
C ALA A 359 9.01 26.08 -1.74
N SER A 360 8.42 27.14 -1.18
CA SER A 360 8.60 27.49 0.24
C SER A 360 7.94 26.47 1.18
N TRP A 361 6.82 25.88 0.77
CA TRP A 361 6.17 24.82 1.55
C TRP A 361 6.97 23.52 1.51
N PHE A 362 7.45 23.11 0.33
CA PHE A 362 8.00 21.77 0.12
C PHE A 362 9.48 21.64 0.53
N GLN A 363 10.28 22.69 0.34
CA GLN A 363 11.75 22.67 0.50
C GLN A 363 12.24 22.72 1.95
#